data_AF-A0A958EKL0-F1
#
_entry.id   AF-A0A958EKL0-F1
#
_cell.length_a   1.000
_cell.length_b   1.000
_cell.length_c   1.000
_cell.angle_alpha   90.00
_cell.angle_beta   90.00
_cell.angle_gamma   90.00
#
_symmetry.space_group_name_H-M   'P 1'
#
loop_
_entity.id
_entity.type
_entity.pdbx_description
1 polymer ?
#
loop_
_entity_poly.entity_id
_entity_poly.type
_entity_poly.pdbx_seq_one_letter_code
_entity_poly.pdbx_strand_id
1 'polypeptide(L)'
;MSNPFPNLLTDSVFKTLFDLDLLNEKKLRDYEMRSKYEMYKSSMNATDAIEKVREEYPYLQTDTVRKIIYSVKPITADPVF
;
A
#
# COMPACT_ATOMS: atom_id res chain seq x y z
N MET A 1 -11.75 0.90 -5.98
CA MET A 1 -10.47 0.34 -5.52
C MET A 1 -10.58 -1.18 -5.59
N SER A 2 -9.57 -1.89 -6.11
CA SER A 2 -9.55 -3.36 -6.09
C SER A 2 -9.02 -3.86 -4.75
N ASN A 3 -9.39 -5.08 -4.34
CA ASN A 3 -8.94 -5.69 -3.09
C ASN A 3 -7.40 -5.81 -3.09
N PRO A 4 -6.69 -5.10 -2.21
CA PRO A 4 -5.22 -5.09 -2.22
C PRO A 4 -4.60 -6.30 -1.50
N PHE A 5 -5.41 -7.15 -0.85
CA PHE A 5 -4.94 -8.32 -0.10
C PHE A 5 -5.89 -9.54 -0.27
N PRO A 6 -6.06 -10.05 -1.50
CA PRO A 6 -6.95 -11.18 -1.78
C PRO A 6 -6.56 -12.46 -1.04
N ASN A 7 -5.31 -12.59 -0.59
CA ASN A 7 -4.83 -13.70 0.22
C ASN A 7 -5.26 -13.61 1.70
N LEU A 8 -5.70 -12.44 2.18
CA LEU A 8 -6.13 -12.23 3.57
C LEU A 8 -7.65 -12.24 3.70
N LEU A 9 -8.36 -11.68 2.72
CA LEU A 9 -9.82 -11.61 2.74
C LEU A 9 -10.40 -11.60 1.34
N THR A 10 -11.59 -12.17 1.22
CA THR A 10 -12.31 -12.29 -0.05
C THR A 10 -12.78 -10.93 -0.55
N ASP A 11 -12.93 -10.80 -1.87
CA ASP A 11 -13.41 -9.55 -2.49
C ASP A 11 -14.78 -9.12 -1.99
N SER A 12 -15.66 -10.07 -1.65
CA SER A 12 -16.97 -9.81 -1.05
C SER A 12 -16.87 -9.14 0.32
N VAL A 13 -15.95 -9.60 1.17
CA VAL A 13 -15.71 -9.01 2.50
C VAL A 13 -15.05 -7.64 2.35
N PHE A 14 -14.05 -7.51 1.46
CA PHE A 14 -13.42 -6.22 1.16
C PHE A 14 -14.47 -5.18 0.77
N LYS A 15 -15.32 -5.54 -0.20
CA LYS A 15 -16.37 -4.65 -0.71
C LYS A 15 -17.34 -4.24 0.38
N THR A 16 -17.76 -5.17 1.23
CA THR A 16 -18.66 -4.86 2.35
C THR A 16 -18.02 -3.88 3.34
N LEU A 17 -16.77 -4.12 3.74
CA LEU A 17 -16.05 -3.21 4.64
C LEU A 17 -15.81 -1.84 4.03
N PHE A 18 -15.54 -1.80 2.72
CA PHE A 18 -15.36 -0.55 1.96
C PHE A 18 -16.66 0.24 1.87
N ASP A 19 -17.78 -0.41 1.52
CA ASP A 19 -19.10 0.22 1.40
C ASP A 19 -19.62 0.75 2.75
N LEU A 20 -19.19 0.15 3.87
CA LEU A 20 -19.52 0.58 5.23
C LEU A 20 -18.57 1.66 5.78
N ASP A 21 -17.62 2.16 4.97
CA ASP A 21 -16.59 3.14 5.37
C ASP A 21 -15.76 2.68 6.59
N LEU A 22 -15.57 1.37 6.74
CA LEU A 22 -14.79 0.77 7.84
C LEU A 22 -13.30 0.68 7.53
N LEU A 23 -12.89 1.07 6.33
CA LEU A 23 -11.51 0.99 5.85
C LEU A 23 -10.92 2.38 5.67
N ASN A 24 -9.68 2.54 6.12
CA ASN A 24 -8.96 3.78 5.87
C ASN A 24 -8.33 3.74 4.47
N GLU A 25 -8.96 4.42 3.50
CA GLU A 25 -8.51 4.46 2.10
C GLU A 25 -7.05 4.86 1.94
N LYS A 26 -6.59 5.85 2.73
CA LYS A 26 -5.19 6.29 2.71
C LYS A 26 -4.26 5.15 3.11
N LYS A 27 -4.56 4.43 4.19
CA LYS A 27 -3.73 3.30 4.65
C LYS A 27 -3.76 2.15 3.64
N LEU A 28 -4.90 1.90 3.01
CA LEU A 28 -5.03 0.88 1.96
C LEU A 28 -4.16 1.22 0.74
N ARG A 29 -4.23 2.47 0.27
CA ARG A 29 -3.38 2.95 -0.84
C ARG A 29 -1.90 2.84 -0.49
N ASP A 30 -1.53 3.30 0.71
CA ASP A 30 -0.14 3.26 1.16
C ASP A 30 0.36 1.79 1.24
N TYR A 31 -0.51 0.83 1.59
CA TYR A 31 -0.20 -0.60 1.55
C TYR A 31 -0.06 -1.12 0.12
N GLU A 32 -0.99 -0.80 -0.78
CA GLU A 32 -0.93 -1.18 -2.19
C GLU A 32 0.37 -0.67 -2.85
N MET A 33 0.74 0.59 -2.59
CA MET A 33 1.99 1.19 -3.09
C MET A 33 3.22 0.42 -2.63
N ARG A 34 3.26 -0.04 -1.38
CA ARG A 34 4.36 -0.88 -0.86
C ARG A 34 4.39 -2.24 -1.56
N SER A 35 3.27 -2.91 -1.71
CA SER A 35 3.19 -4.19 -2.41
C SER A 35 3.67 -4.09 -3.86
N LYS A 36 3.28 -3.01 -4.56
CA LYS A 36 3.75 -2.73 -5.93
C LYS A 36 5.25 -2.44 -5.97
N TYR A 37 5.76 -1.65 -5.02
CA TYR A 37 7.20 -1.40 -4.92
C TYR A 37 7.99 -2.71 -4.75
N GLU A 38 7.58 -3.60 -3.84
CA GLU A 38 8.26 -4.89 -3.63
C GLU A 38 8.20 -5.76 -4.90
N MET A 39 7.06 -5.76 -5.59
CA MET A 39 6.90 -6.45 -6.87
C MET A 39 7.89 -5.91 -7.92
N TYR A 40 7.96 -4.59 -8.10
CA TYR A 40 8.91 -3.99 -9.04
C TYR A 40 10.35 -4.23 -8.63
N LYS A 41 10.67 -4.07 -7.34
CA LYS A 41 12.00 -4.24 -6.78
C LYS A 41 12.57 -5.63 -6.99
N SER A 42 11.73 -6.65 -7.17
CA SER A 42 12.16 -8.01 -7.54
C SER A 42 12.82 -8.10 -8.92
N SER A 43 12.56 -7.12 -9.81
CA SER A 43 13.00 -7.12 -11.21
C SER A 43 13.86 -5.92 -11.61
N MET A 44 13.90 -4.86 -10.79
CA MET A 44 14.64 -3.62 -11.10
C MET A 44 15.31 -2.99 -9.85
N ASN A 45 16.14 -1.97 -10.10
CA ASN A 45 16.79 -1.25 -8.99
C ASN A 45 15.77 -0.42 -8.18
N ALA A 46 16.18 0.09 -7.02
CA ALA A 46 15.25 0.78 -6.13
C ALA A 46 14.73 2.10 -6.69
N THR A 47 15.59 2.85 -7.39
CA THR A 47 15.23 4.11 -8.04
C THR A 47 14.17 3.88 -9.10
N ASP A 48 14.39 2.91 -10.00
CA ASP A 48 13.46 2.58 -11.08
C ASP A 48 12.13 2.06 -10.54
N ALA A 49 12.17 1.26 -9.47
CA ALA A 49 10.96 0.77 -8.81
C ALA A 49 10.13 1.91 -8.18
N ILE A 50 10.79 2.88 -7.54
CA ILE A 50 10.13 4.08 -7.00
C ILE A 50 9.50 4.91 -8.11
N GLU A 51 10.22 5.11 -9.22
CA GLU A 51 9.72 5.85 -10.37
C GLU A 51 8.51 5.15 -11.00
N LYS A 52 8.55 3.82 -11.13
CA LYS A 52 7.41 3.03 -11.60
C LYS A 52 6.18 3.16 -10.70
N VAL A 53 6.35 3.11 -9.38
CA VAL A 53 5.25 3.38 -8.46
C VAL A 53 4.73 4.81 -8.65
N ARG A 54 5.62 5.82 -8.75
CA ARG A 54 5.20 7.22 -8.96
C ARG A 54 4.40 7.40 -10.25
N GLU A 55 4.74 6.71 -11.34
CA GLU A 55 3.99 6.74 -12.60
C GLU A 55 2.51 6.32 -12.43
N GLU A 56 2.23 5.37 -11.53
CA GLU A 56 0.86 4.94 -11.21
C GLU A 56 0.12 5.92 -10.28
N TYR A 57 0.86 6.74 -9.53
CA TYR A 57 0.32 7.74 -8.61
C TYR A 57 0.87 9.13 -8.93
N PRO A 58 0.58 9.69 -10.13
CA PRO A 58 1.25 10.89 -10.64
C PRO A 58 0.95 12.17 -9.83
N TYR A 59 -0.10 12.13 -9.00
CA TYR A 59 -0.45 13.20 -8.07
C TYR A 59 0.44 13.23 -6.82
N LEU A 60 1.27 12.21 -6.59
CA LEU A 60 2.21 12.14 -5.47
C LEU A 60 3.60 12.61 -5.88
N GLN A 61 4.20 13.45 -5.05
CA GLN A 61 5.61 13.83 -5.19
C GLN A 61 6.53 12.64 -4.89
N THR A 62 7.70 12.58 -5.54
CA THR A 62 8.66 11.48 -5.37
C THR A 62 9.07 11.27 -3.90
N ASP A 63 9.25 12.34 -3.12
CA ASP A 63 9.58 12.21 -1.70
C ASP A 63 8.43 11.66 -0.86
N THR A 64 7.18 11.94 -1.25
CA THR A 64 6.00 11.34 -0.62
C THR A 64 5.92 9.85 -0.94
N VAL A 65 6.19 9.45 -2.19
CA VAL A 65 6.26 8.04 -2.59
C VAL A 65 7.34 7.31 -1.77
N ARG A 66 8.55 7.88 -1.65
CA ARG A 66 9.62 7.32 -0.80
C ARG A 66 9.20 7.19 0.65
N LYS A 67 8.58 8.22 1.22
CA LYS A 67 8.08 8.17 2.60
C LYS A 67 7.06 7.04 2.78
N ILE A 68 6.16 6.84 1.83
CA ILE A 68 5.15 5.77 1.91
C ILE A 68 5.81 4.38 1.85
N ILE A 69 6.74 4.20 0.91
CA ILE A 69 7.47 2.94 0.70
C ILE A 69 8.30 2.58 1.94
N TYR A 70 9.07 3.54 2.44
CA TYR A 70 9.98 3.31 3.57
C TYR A 70 9.36 3.53 4.95
N SER A 71 8.11 4.00 5.03
CA SER A 71 7.35 4.08 6.27
C SER A 71 6.88 2.68 6.69
N VAL A 72 7.84 1.80 6.98
CA VAL A 72 7.61 0.59 7.77
C VAL A 72 7.47 1.06 9.22
N LYS A 73 6.25 1.40 9.63
CA LYS A 73 5.92 1.13 11.02
C LYS A 73 5.67 -0.37 11.07
N PRO A 74 6.48 -1.18 11.77
CA PRO A 74 5.98 -2.47 12.20
C PRO A 74 4.64 -2.20 12.89
N ILE A 75 3.64 -3.02 12.61
CA ILE A 75 2.49 -3.14 13.48
C ILE A 75 3.08 -3.68 14.79
N THR A 76 3.64 -2.79 15.61
CA THR A 76 3.88 -3.10 17.01
C THR A 76 2.48 -3.38 17.53
N ALA A 77 2.22 -4.66 17.79
CA ALA A 77 1.15 -5.03 18.70
C ALA A 77 1.27 -4.08 19.89
N ASP A 78 0.27 -3.24 20.11
CA ASP A 78 0.20 -2.44 21.31
C ASP A 78 0.41 -3.41 22.49
N PRO A 79 1.31 -3.12 23.44
CA PRO A 79 1.35 -3.91 24.65
C PRO A 79 -0.03 -3.74 25.30
N VAL A 80 -0.73 -4.86 25.43
CA VAL A 80 -1.93 -4.95 26.26
C VAL A 80 -1.47 -4.56 27.67
N PHE A 81 -1.79 -3.34 28.09
CA PHE A 81 -1.71 -2.91 29.49
C PHE A 81 -2.98 -3.34 30.21
#